data_AF-A0A7S1U293-F1
#
_entry.id   AF-A0A7S1U293-F1
#
_cell.length_a   1.000
_cell.length_b   1.000
_cell.length_c   1.000
_cell.angle_alpha   90.00
_cell.angle_beta   90.00
_cell.angle_gamma   90.00
#
_symmetry.space_group_name_H-M   'P 1'
#
loop_
_entity.id
_entity.type
_entity.pdbx_description
1 polymer ?
#
loop_
_entity_poly.entity_id
_entity_poly.type
_entity_poly.pdbx_seq_one_letter_code
_entity_poly.pdbx_strand_id
1 'polypeptide(L)'
;MLLHRSGGLARMRAHTPGVRFLAALPNAPLSQPGGVHGQAKPSEKLWRRKPLFRRGGEDVTFKSGAEAANLLVEEAKRRDGDQERFIETYQGFVLTLAPLFDRMPKYAWIAKQIAEPERYIEFRCAWIDDTGVSRVNRGYRVQYSSALGPYEGSLMFGHQVNTAMMKSLGFDTIMTNALVGGVGGACGGADFDPSGKSEAEIQRFCQSYMTELHKYIGPDVDHPLMGANVGAREVGYLYGQYKRINTHVTKKGQGILWGGHPAYPMAAGYGVVCFAKHVLEDRGK
;
A
#
# COMPACT_ATOMS: atom_id res chain seq x y z
N MET A 1 -29.69 62.73 32.07
CA MET A 1 -28.40 63.43 32.17
C MET A 1 -27.41 62.67 31.30
N LEU A 2 -27.06 63.27 30.15
CA LEU A 2 -26.10 62.77 29.17
C LEU A 2 -24.68 62.67 29.76
N LEU A 3 -23.87 61.70 29.33
CA LEU A 3 -22.69 61.98 28.51
C LEU A 3 -21.99 60.71 27.97
N HIS A 4 -21.67 60.83 26.68
CA HIS A 4 -20.91 59.95 25.79
C HIS A 4 -19.42 59.82 26.16
N ARG A 5 -18.81 58.67 25.78
CA ARG A 5 -17.50 58.50 25.09
C ARG A 5 -17.28 56.98 24.88
N SER A 6 -17.51 56.42 23.68
CA SER A 6 -16.61 56.32 22.51
C SER A 6 -15.40 55.39 22.70
N GLY A 7 -15.34 54.31 21.91
CA GLY A 7 -14.08 53.78 21.35
C GLY A 7 -13.77 52.30 21.62
N GLY A 8 -13.77 51.49 20.54
CA GLY A 8 -12.84 50.36 20.40
C GLY A 8 -13.48 48.97 20.34
N LEU A 9 -13.87 48.54 19.14
CA LEU A 9 -13.95 47.12 18.79
C LEU A 9 -12.56 46.48 19.02
N ALA A 10 -12.42 45.75 20.12
CA ALA A 10 -11.26 44.89 20.33
C ALA A 10 -11.39 43.68 19.40
N ARG A 11 -10.63 43.70 18.29
CA ARG A 11 -10.34 42.50 17.49
C ARG A 11 -9.73 41.44 18.41
N MET A 12 -10.50 40.42 18.78
CA MET A 12 -9.95 39.16 19.29
C MET A 12 -9.12 38.55 18.15
N ARG A 13 -7.81 38.72 18.23
CA ARG A 13 -6.87 37.94 17.44
C ARG A 13 -7.01 36.49 17.88
N ALA A 14 -7.49 35.63 16.98
CA ALA A 14 -7.35 34.20 17.11
C ALA A 14 -5.86 33.90 17.32
N HIS A 15 -5.52 33.41 18.50
CA HIS A 15 -4.18 32.92 18.78
C HIS A 15 -4.06 31.57 18.09
N THR A 16 -3.67 31.58 16.81
CA THR A 16 -3.27 30.38 16.09
C THR A 16 -2.01 29.85 16.81
N PRO A 17 -2.00 28.63 17.36
CA PRO A 17 -0.74 28.01 17.74
C PRO A 17 0.02 27.78 16.44
N GLY A 18 1.11 28.52 16.28
CA GLY A 18 1.98 28.39 15.11
C GLY A 18 2.41 26.94 14.98
N VAL A 19 2.03 26.32 13.86
CA VAL A 19 2.70 25.11 13.38
C VAL A 19 4.14 25.52 13.14
N ARG A 20 5.00 25.27 14.12
CA ARG A 20 6.45 25.27 13.92
C ARG A 20 6.73 24.13 12.95
N PHE A 21 6.78 24.46 11.67
CA PHE A 21 7.54 23.65 10.71
C PHE A 21 8.91 23.41 11.33
N LEU A 22 9.29 22.13 11.34
CA LEU A 22 10.62 21.67 11.72
C LEU A 22 11.66 22.67 11.20
N ALA A 23 12.45 23.19 12.14
CA ALA A 23 13.60 24.02 11.84
C ALA A 23 14.40 23.36 10.71
N ALA A 24 14.73 24.16 9.70
CA ALA A 24 15.62 23.76 8.62
C ALA A 24 16.80 22.99 9.22
N LEU A 25 16.89 21.70 8.86
CA LEU A 25 18.08 20.91 9.14
C LEU A 25 19.28 21.71 8.62
N PRO A 26 20.37 21.84 9.39
CA PRO A 26 21.56 22.50 8.89
C PRO A 26 21.93 21.85 7.55
N ASN A 27 22.25 22.66 6.54
CA ASN A 27 22.87 22.23 5.29
C ASN A 27 24.20 21.54 5.63
N ALA A 28 24.13 20.28 6.02
CA ALA A 28 25.24 19.38 5.98
C ALA A 28 25.52 19.17 4.48
N PRO A 29 26.70 19.53 3.96
CA PRO A 29 27.06 19.06 2.63
C PRO A 29 26.90 17.54 2.68
N LEU A 30 26.21 16.97 1.69
CA LEU A 30 26.21 15.53 1.46
C LEU A 30 27.67 15.10 1.37
N SER A 31 28.24 14.67 2.49
CA SER A 31 29.54 14.04 2.52
C SER A 31 29.37 12.82 1.62
N GLN A 32 29.97 12.87 0.44
CA GLN A 32 30.00 11.71 -0.43
C GLN A 32 30.49 10.54 0.42
N PRO A 33 29.76 9.40 0.47
CA PRO A 33 30.31 8.22 1.09
C PRO A 33 31.60 7.87 0.34
N GLY A 34 32.72 8.22 0.96
CA GLY A 34 34.04 7.88 0.49
C GLY A 34 34.13 6.37 0.37
N GLY A 35 34.36 5.90 -0.85
CA GLY A 35 34.87 4.55 -1.10
C GLY A 35 33.89 3.39 -0.98
N VAL A 36 32.72 3.45 -1.64
CA VAL A 36 32.01 2.22 -2.09
C VAL A 36 31.85 2.18 -3.62
N HIS A 37 32.18 3.27 -4.29
CA HIS A 37 32.45 3.28 -5.71
C HIS A 37 33.88 2.84 -5.92
N GLY A 38 34.07 1.53 -6.08
CA GLY A 38 35.18 1.06 -6.88
C GLY A 38 35.13 1.89 -8.17
N GLN A 39 36.19 2.65 -8.43
CA GLN A 39 36.37 3.27 -9.74
C GLN A 39 36.52 2.14 -10.74
N ALA A 40 35.37 1.65 -11.22
CA ALA A 40 35.33 0.82 -12.38
C ALA A 40 35.88 1.69 -13.49
N LYS A 41 37.06 1.32 -14.01
CA LYS A 41 37.44 1.58 -15.40
C LYS A 41 36.19 1.41 -16.27
N PRO A 42 36.00 2.12 -17.40
CA PRO A 42 34.84 1.94 -18.28
C PRO A 42 34.81 0.50 -18.80
N SER A 43 34.29 -0.37 -17.96
CA SER A 43 34.29 -1.81 -18.09
C SER A 43 33.15 -2.09 -19.02
N GLU A 44 33.40 -2.90 -20.05
CA GLU A 44 32.37 -3.56 -20.85
C GLU A 44 31.09 -3.72 -20.04
N LYS A 45 29.95 -3.35 -20.62
CA LYS A 45 28.60 -3.42 -20.01
C LYS A 45 28.34 -4.79 -19.38
N LEU A 46 28.89 -5.04 -18.20
CA LEU A 46 29.06 -6.38 -17.62
C LEU A 46 27.71 -6.98 -17.25
N TRP A 47 26.76 -6.08 -16.96
CA TRP A 47 25.35 -6.38 -16.75
C TRP A 47 24.71 -7.07 -17.97
N ARG A 48 25.18 -6.83 -19.20
CA ARG A 48 24.68 -7.51 -20.41
C ARG A 48 24.99 -9.00 -20.44
N ARG A 49 25.99 -9.44 -19.68
CA ARG A 49 26.32 -10.87 -19.51
C ARG A 49 25.63 -11.47 -18.29
N LYS A 50 24.94 -10.67 -17.46
CA LYS A 50 24.19 -11.16 -16.32
C LYS A 50 22.76 -11.55 -16.77
N PRO A 51 22.31 -12.78 -16.55
CA PRO A 51 20.96 -13.18 -16.90
C PRO A 51 19.93 -12.43 -16.07
N LEU A 52 18.86 -11.97 -16.72
CA LEU A 52 17.64 -11.54 -16.05
C LEU A 52 16.82 -12.77 -15.63
N PHE A 53 16.78 -13.79 -16.49
CA PHE A 53 16.11 -15.07 -16.24
C PHE A 53 17.00 -16.24 -16.67
N ARG A 54 16.70 -17.43 -16.13
CA ARG A 54 17.22 -18.71 -16.63
C ARG A 54 16.02 -19.55 -17.06
N ARG A 55 15.95 -19.95 -18.32
CA ARG A 55 14.81 -20.66 -18.93
C ARG A 55 15.31 -21.88 -19.71
N GLY A 56 14.76 -23.06 -19.45
CA GLY A 56 15.09 -24.27 -20.22
C GLY A 56 16.58 -24.66 -20.23
N GLY A 57 17.37 -24.19 -19.27
CA GLY A 57 18.83 -24.34 -19.23
C GLY A 57 19.62 -23.17 -19.83
N GLU A 58 18.95 -22.21 -20.45
CA GLU A 58 19.59 -21.04 -21.08
C GLU A 58 19.42 -19.76 -20.25
N ASP A 59 20.46 -18.93 -20.27
CA ASP A 59 20.50 -17.64 -19.59
C ASP A 59 19.96 -16.55 -20.52
N VAL A 60 18.84 -15.93 -20.13
CA VAL A 60 18.18 -14.86 -20.88
C VAL A 60 18.68 -13.51 -20.37
N THR A 61 19.39 -12.79 -21.22
CA THR A 61 19.91 -11.44 -20.99
C THR A 61 19.09 -10.39 -21.74
N PHE A 62 19.35 -9.11 -21.50
CA PHE A 62 18.74 -8.00 -22.25
C PHE A 62 19.80 -7.00 -22.73
N LYS A 63 19.52 -6.28 -23.82
CA LYS A 63 20.44 -5.30 -24.44
C LYS A 63 19.97 -3.86 -24.27
N SER A 64 18.67 -3.66 -24.04
CA SER A 64 18.00 -2.38 -23.79
C SER A 64 16.96 -2.49 -22.66
N GLY A 65 16.55 -1.34 -22.13
CA GLY A 65 15.51 -1.26 -21.12
C GLY A 65 14.14 -1.68 -21.64
N ALA A 66 13.84 -1.42 -22.92
CA ALA A 66 12.61 -1.90 -23.57
C ALA A 66 12.58 -3.43 -23.66
N GLU A 67 13.71 -4.06 -24.00
CA GLU A 67 13.83 -5.53 -24.01
C GLU A 67 13.67 -6.10 -22.60
N ALA A 68 14.29 -5.47 -21.59
CA ALA A 68 14.08 -5.88 -20.19
C ALA A 68 12.61 -5.79 -19.77
N ALA A 69 11.92 -4.70 -20.09
CA ALA A 69 10.52 -4.51 -19.77
C ALA A 69 9.63 -5.58 -20.44
N ASN A 70 9.86 -5.87 -21.72
CA ASN A 70 9.12 -6.92 -22.43
C ASN A 70 9.36 -8.31 -21.81
N LEU A 71 10.61 -8.66 -21.48
CA LEU A 71 10.93 -9.93 -20.83
C LEU A 71 10.24 -10.06 -19.45
N LEU A 72 10.11 -8.96 -18.70
CA LEU A 72 9.39 -8.92 -17.44
C LEU A 72 7.89 -9.15 -17.63
N VAL A 73 7.28 -8.53 -18.66
CA VAL A 73 5.85 -8.73 -19.00
C VAL A 73 5.59 -10.17 -19.45
N GLU A 74 6.46 -10.72 -20.29
CA GLU A 74 6.37 -12.13 -20.69
C GLU A 74 6.46 -13.06 -19.49
N GLU A 75 7.32 -12.75 -18.52
CA GLU A 75 7.41 -13.55 -17.30
C GLU A 75 6.13 -13.48 -16.46
N ALA A 76 5.54 -12.29 -16.32
CA ALA A 76 4.24 -12.14 -15.65
C ALA A 76 3.14 -12.94 -16.36
N LYS A 77 3.06 -12.86 -17.69
CA LYS A 77 2.10 -13.65 -18.50
C LYS A 77 2.33 -15.15 -18.39
N ARG A 78 3.59 -15.59 -18.31
CA ARG A 78 3.95 -17.01 -18.19
C ARG A 78 3.55 -17.59 -16.84
N ARG A 79 3.66 -16.81 -15.76
CA ARG A 79 3.38 -17.27 -14.39
C ARG A 79 1.94 -17.06 -13.94
N ASP A 80 1.33 -15.95 -14.35
CA ASP A 80 0.04 -15.48 -13.86
C ASP A 80 -0.90 -15.16 -15.04
N GLY A 81 -0.86 -15.97 -16.11
CA GLY A 81 -1.59 -15.73 -17.36
C GLY A 81 -3.12 -15.59 -17.21
N ASP A 82 -3.67 -16.12 -16.13
CA ASP A 82 -5.07 -16.02 -15.72
C ASP A 82 -5.40 -14.72 -14.95
N GLN A 83 -4.40 -13.90 -14.61
CA GLN A 83 -4.52 -12.69 -13.81
C GLN A 83 -4.35 -11.43 -14.66
N GLU A 84 -5.23 -11.25 -15.65
CA GLU A 84 -5.19 -10.15 -16.63
C GLU A 84 -5.00 -8.77 -15.97
N ARG A 85 -5.78 -8.48 -14.92
CA ARG A 85 -5.71 -7.20 -14.18
C ARG A 85 -4.32 -6.93 -13.60
N PHE A 86 -3.66 -7.95 -13.07
CA PHE A 86 -2.30 -7.81 -12.54
C PHE A 86 -1.29 -7.59 -13.67
N ILE A 87 -1.41 -8.35 -14.77
CA ILE A 87 -0.54 -8.23 -15.94
C ILE A 87 -0.63 -6.82 -16.54
N GLU A 88 -1.84 -6.27 -16.68
CA GLU A 88 -2.05 -4.91 -17.19
C GLU A 88 -1.37 -3.86 -16.31
N THR A 89 -1.60 -3.91 -14.99
CA THR A 89 -0.96 -3.00 -14.02
C THR A 89 0.57 -3.10 -14.10
N TYR A 90 1.11 -4.31 -14.06
CA TYR A 90 2.54 -4.54 -14.08
C TYR A 90 3.17 -4.13 -15.41
N GLN A 91 2.51 -4.40 -16.54
CA GLN A 91 2.94 -3.99 -17.88
C GLN A 91 3.04 -2.47 -17.99
N GLY A 92 2.00 -1.74 -17.57
CA GLY A 92 2.02 -0.27 -17.56
C GLY A 92 3.20 0.29 -16.76
N PHE A 93 3.49 -0.32 -15.62
CA PHE A 93 4.62 0.05 -14.76
C PHE A 93 5.98 -0.19 -15.42
N VAL A 94 6.28 -1.43 -15.84
CA VAL A 94 7.63 -1.77 -16.34
C VAL A 94 7.95 -1.11 -17.67
N LEU A 95 6.96 -0.88 -18.54
CA LEU A 95 7.16 -0.13 -19.78
C LEU A 95 7.52 1.33 -19.50
N THR A 96 6.89 1.95 -18.48
CA THR A 96 7.23 3.31 -18.02
C THR A 96 8.66 3.39 -17.45
N LEU A 97 9.16 2.29 -16.87
CA LEU A 97 10.52 2.19 -16.34
C LEU A 97 11.60 1.81 -17.37
N ALA A 98 11.26 1.54 -18.62
CA ALA A 98 12.27 1.18 -19.63
C ALA A 98 13.47 2.16 -19.71
N PRO A 99 13.28 3.51 -19.69
CA PRO A 99 14.40 4.45 -19.66
C PRO A 99 15.24 4.40 -18.38
N LEU A 100 14.66 3.94 -17.26
CA LEU A 100 15.40 3.70 -16.02
C LEU A 100 16.28 2.46 -16.16
N PHE A 101 15.81 1.40 -16.80
CA PHE A 101 16.59 0.18 -17.02
C PHE A 101 17.78 0.42 -17.97
N ASP A 102 17.66 1.30 -18.96
CA ASP A 102 18.80 1.69 -19.81
C ASP A 102 19.90 2.44 -19.02
N ARG A 103 19.48 3.37 -18.16
CA ARG A 103 20.42 4.17 -17.34
C ARG A 103 20.99 3.38 -16.17
N MET A 104 20.17 2.55 -15.54
CA MET A 104 20.48 1.82 -14.32
C MET A 104 19.93 0.38 -14.39
N PRO A 105 20.61 -0.51 -15.14
CA PRO A 105 20.13 -1.87 -15.43
C PRO A 105 19.80 -2.71 -14.21
N LYS A 106 20.45 -2.45 -13.05
CA LYS A 106 20.20 -3.14 -11.79
C LYS A 106 18.70 -3.18 -11.40
N TYR A 107 17.92 -2.16 -11.80
CA TYR A 107 16.50 -2.10 -11.49
C TYR A 107 15.64 -3.09 -12.26
N ALA A 108 16.12 -3.67 -13.36
CA ALA A 108 15.40 -4.75 -14.04
C ALA A 108 15.28 -6.00 -13.14
N TRP A 109 16.35 -6.37 -12.42
CA TRP A 109 16.32 -7.46 -11.44
C TRP A 109 15.50 -7.14 -10.19
N ILE A 110 15.40 -5.86 -9.84
CA ILE A 110 14.53 -5.42 -8.73
C ILE A 110 13.07 -5.49 -9.18
N ALA A 111 12.74 -4.99 -10.37
CA ALA A 111 11.39 -5.09 -10.94
C ALA A 111 10.92 -6.55 -11.03
N LYS A 112 11.82 -7.46 -11.44
CA LYS A 112 11.59 -8.91 -11.40
C LYS A 112 11.17 -9.41 -10.01
N GLN A 113 11.82 -8.94 -8.94
CA GLN A 113 11.52 -9.35 -7.58
C GLN A 113 10.21 -8.73 -7.09
N ILE A 114 10.00 -7.43 -7.33
CA ILE A 114 8.80 -6.70 -6.93
C ILE A 114 7.55 -7.18 -7.71
N ALA A 115 7.71 -7.88 -8.83
CA ALA A 115 6.58 -8.54 -9.50
C ALA A 115 5.92 -9.61 -8.61
N GLU A 116 6.68 -10.24 -7.71
CA GLU A 116 6.21 -11.32 -6.86
C GLU A 116 5.93 -10.81 -5.43
N PRO A 117 4.71 -11.02 -4.89
CA PRO A 117 4.45 -10.75 -3.49
C PRO A 117 5.37 -11.56 -2.58
N GLU A 118 5.87 -10.96 -1.50
CA GLU A 118 6.63 -11.67 -0.47
C GLU A 118 5.79 -12.79 0.16
N ARG A 119 4.48 -12.58 0.31
CA ARG A 119 3.54 -13.62 0.74
C ARG A 119 2.13 -13.39 0.19
N TYR A 120 1.52 -14.48 -0.24
CA TYR A 120 0.12 -14.52 -0.66
C TYR A 120 -0.66 -15.48 0.25
N ILE A 121 -1.73 -14.99 0.87
CA ILE A 121 -2.54 -15.77 1.83
C ILE A 121 -3.97 -15.81 1.32
N GLU A 122 -4.47 -17.01 1.09
CA GLU A 122 -5.84 -17.29 0.71
C GLU A 122 -6.46 -18.25 1.72
N PHE A 123 -7.67 -17.95 2.18
CA PHE A 123 -8.31 -18.74 3.22
C PHE A 123 -9.83 -18.74 3.08
N ARG A 124 -10.45 -19.77 3.67
CA ARG A 124 -11.90 -19.95 3.70
C ARG A 124 -12.51 -19.16 4.86
N CYS A 125 -13.56 -18.40 4.59
CA CYS A 125 -14.36 -17.68 5.57
C CYS A 125 -15.75 -18.32 5.66
N ALA A 126 -15.98 -19.16 6.68
CA ALA A 126 -17.27 -19.82 6.90
C ALA A 126 -18.08 -19.06 7.98
N TRP A 127 -19.34 -18.75 7.70
CA TRP A 127 -20.21 -17.97 8.58
C TRP A 127 -21.67 -18.42 8.45
N ILE A 128 -22.52 -18.07 9.41
CA ILE A 128 -23.95 -18.41 9.40
C ILE A 128 -24.76 -17.15 9.09
N ASP A 129 -25.73 -17.26 8.19
CA ASP A 129 -26.64 -16.17 7.85
C ASP A 129 -27.81 -16.05 8.85
N ASP A 130 -28.67 -15.03 8.69
CA ASP A 130 -29.80 -14.84 9.61
C ASP A 130 -30.86 -15.96 9.56
N THR A 131 -30.88 -16.76 8.50
CA THR A 131 -31.77 -17.92 8.36
C THR A 131 -31.19 -19.19 8.97
N GLY A 132 -29.98 -19.12 9.54
CA GLY A 132 -29.27 -20.27 10.10
C GLY A 132 -28.51 -21.11 9.07
N VAL A 133 -28.43 -20.65 7.81
CA VAL A 133 -27.74 -21.37 6.74
C VAL A 133 -26.25 -21.04 6.73
N SER A 134 -25.42 -22.06 6.56
CA SER A 134 -23.98 -21.90 6.41
C SER A 134 -23.63 -21.29 5.05
N ARG A 135 -22.81 -20.25 5.09
CA ARG A 135 -22.26 -19.54 3.94
C ARG A 135 -20.74 -19.67 3.94
N VAL A 136 -20.15 -19.58 2.76
CA VAL A 136 -18.70 -19.66 2.57
C VAL A 136 -18.26 -18.62 1.55
N ASN A 137 -17.20 -17.91 1.91
CA ASN A 137 -16.54 -16.92 1.08
C ASN A 137 -15.03 -17.16 1.10
N ARG A 138 -14.32 -16.61 0.13
CA ARG A 138 -12.86 -16.63 0.05
C ARG A 138 -12.30 -15.32 0.60
N GLY A 139 -11.38 -15.42 1.55
CA GLY A 139 -10.61 -14.32 2.10
C GLY A 139 -9.19 -14.29 1.54
N TYR A 140 -8.62 -13.09 1.47
CA TYR A 140 -7.30 -12.82 0.93
C TYR A 140 -6.52 -11.85 1.82
N ARG A 141 -5.21 -12.06 1.92
CA ARG A 141 -4.23 -11.05 2.34
C ARG A 141 -2.94 -11.24 1.53
N VAL A 142 -2.58 -10.22 0.76
CA VAL A 142 -1.38 -10.14 -0.07
C VAL A 142 -0.41 -9.20 0.61
N GLN A 143 0.62 -9.77 1.24
CA GLN A 143 1.72 -9.05 1.87
C GLN A 143 2.79 -8.86 0.80
N TYR A 144 2.73 -7.74 0.09
CA TYR A 144 3.41 -7.63 -1.18
C TYR A 144 4.88 -7.27 -1.01
N SER A 145 5.21 -6.21 -0.28
CA SER A 145 6.60 -5.95 0.11
C SER A 145 6.74 -5.23 1.45
N SER A 146 7.74 -5.62 2.22
CA SER A 146 8.14 -5.03 3.50
C SER A 146 9.40 -4.16 3.41
N ALA A 147 9.88 -3.85 2.19
CA ALA A 147 11.16 -3.18 1.97
C ALA A 147 11.30 -1.81 2.65
N LEU A 148 10.19 -1.13 2.95
CA LEU A 148 10.17 0.21 3.57
C LEU A 148 9.54 0.23 4.98
N GLY A 149 9.12 -0.93 5.50
CA GLY A 149 8.46 -1.05 6.80
C GLY A 149 7.45 -2.21 6.87
N PRO A 150 6.65 -2.30 7.94
CA PRO A 150 5.56 -3.27 8.06
C PRO A 150 4.61 -3.19 6.87
N TYR A 151 3.96 -4.30 6.52
CA TYR A 151 2.96 -4.30 5.47
C TYR A 151 1.81 -3.37 5.85
N GLU A 152 1.35 -2.52 4.93
CA GLU A 152 0.20 -1.67 5.19
C GLU A 152 -0.68 -1.63 3.94
N GLY A 153 -2.00 -1.72 4.16
CA GLY A 153 -2.95 -1.47 3.08
C GLY A 153 -4.33 -2.06 3.33
N SER A 154 -5.26 -1.64 2.48
CA SER A 154 -6.70 -1.75 2.71
C SER A 154 -7.25 -3.18 2.65
N LEU A 155 -8.43 -3.34 3.25
CA LEU A 155 -9.32 -4.49 3.05
C LEU A 155 -10.49 -4.09 2.14
N MET A 156 -10.86 -4.97 1.22
CA MET A 156 -11.99 -4.78 0.31
C MET A 156 -12.97 -5.94 0.39
N PHE A 157 -14.26 -5.66 0.58
CA PHE A 157 -15.32 -6.68 0.51
C PHE A 157 -16.19 -6.43 -0.71
N GLY A 158 -16.35 -7.42 -1.58
CA GLY A 158 -17.27 -7.34 -2.71
C GLY A 158 -17.22 -8.57 -3.59
N HIS A 159 -18.32 -8.88 -4.29
CA HIS A 159 -18.45 -10.07 -5.14
C HIS A 159 -17.38 -10.16 -6.26
N GLN A 160 -16.79 -9.03 -6.66
CA GLN A 160 -15.76 -8.93 -7.69
C GLN A 160 -14.34 -9.24 -7.19
N VAL A 161 -14.15 -9.34 -5.87
CA VAL A 161 -12.83 -9.57 -5.28
C VAL A 161 -12.31 -10.94 -5.66
N ASN A 162 -11.15 -10.98 -6.31
CA ASN A 162 -10.48 -12.20 -6.74
C ASN A 162 -8.95 -12.07 -6.65
N THR A 163 -8.25 -13.17 -6.92
CA THR A 163 -6.79 -13.27 -6.84
C THR A 163 -6.08 -12.20 -7.66
N ALA A 164 -6.47 -12.02 -8.92
CA ALA A 164 -5.86 -11.05 -9.85
C ALA A 164 -6.02 -9.61 -9.36
N MET A 165 -7.21 -9.27 -8.84
CA MET A 165 -7.50 -7.94 -8.29
C MET A 165 -6.67 -7.66 -7.03
N MET A 166 -6.58 -8.62 -6.11
CA MET A 166 -5.82 -8.46 -4.86
C MET A 166 -4.32 -8.32 -5.12
N LYS A 167 -3.77 -9.09 -6.08
CA LYS A 167 -2.38 -8.94 -6.51
C LYS A 167 -2.16 -7.57 -7.16
N SER A 168 -2.97 -7.20 -8.15
CA SER A 168 -2.89 -5.89 -8.82
C SER A 168 -2.92 -4.72 -7.83
N LEU A 169 -3.90 -4.68 -6.92
CA LEU A 169 -4.02 -3.60 -5.93
C LEU A 169 -2.87 -3.60 -4.91
N GLY A 170 -2.39 -4.76 -4.49
CA GLY A 170 -1.24 -4.85 -3.59
C GLY A 170 0.03 -4.30 -4.24
N PHE A 171 0.21 -4.52 -5.54
CA PHE A 171 1.32 -3.95 -6.31
C PHE A 171 1.26 -2.42 -6.37
N ASP A 172 0.09 -1.85 -6.69
CA ASP A 172 -0.12 -0.40 -6.71
C ASP A 172 0.08 0.23 -5.31
N THR A 173 -0.30 -0.50 -4.26
CA THR A 173 -0.15 -0.05 -2.87
C THR A 173 1.32 0.09 -2.49
N ILE A 174 2.22 -0.80 -2.92
CA ILE A 174 3.67 -0.63 -2.68
C ILE A 174 4.15 0.69 -3.28
N MET A 175 3.78 0.98 -4.52
CA MET A 175 4.26 2.17 -5.23
C MET A 175 3.73 3.44 -4.58
N THR A 176 2.47 3.43 -4.17
CA THR A 176 1.83 4.58 -3.50
C THR A 176 2.45 4.82 -2.13
N ASN A 177 2.63 3.76 -1.33
CA ASN A 177 3.22 3.86 0.01
C ASN A 177 4.69 4.27 -0.05
N ALA A 178 5.42 3.87 -1.09
CA ALA A 178 6.81 4.30 -1.29
C ALA A 178 6.97 5.81 -1.49
N LEU A 179 5.94 6.53 -1.95
CA LEU A 179 5.96 7.99 -2.07
C LEU A 179 5.87 8.69 -0.70
N VAL A 180 5.24 8.04 0.28
CA VAL A 180 5.11 8.56 1.66
C VAL A 180 6.29 8.12 2.51
N GLY A 181 6.74 6.87 2.36
CA GLY A 181 7.82 6.25 3.12
C GLY A 181 7.40 5.72 4.49
N GLY A 182 8.24 4.82 5.06
CA GLY A 182 8.07 4.30 6.43
C GLY A 182 7.11 3.13 6.60
N VAL A 183 6.43 2.70 5.53
CA VAL A 183 5.55 1.53 5.50
C VAL A 183 5.75 0.74 4.20
N GLY A 184 5.56 -0.58 4.28
CA GLY A 184 5.51 -1.48 3.13
C GLY A 184 4.17 -1.41 2.39
N GLY A 185 3.86 -2.42 1.58
CA GLY A 185 2.62 -2.48 0.81
C GLY A 185 1.91 -3.83 0.95
N ALA A 186 0.61 -3.78 1.18
CA ALA A 186 -0.27 -4.94 1.19
C ALA A 186 -1.67 -4.61 0.67
N CYS A 187 -2.43 -5.65 0.33
CA CYS A 187 -3.85 -5.54 0.08
C CYS A 187 -4.55 -6.78 0.62
N GLY A 188 -5.82 -6.71 0.95
CA GLY A 188 -6.60 -7.87 1.34
C GLY A 188 -8.08 -7.65 1.11
N GLY A 189 -8.87 -8.65 1.45
CA GLY A 189 -10.29 -8.58 1.22
C GLY A 189 -10.97 -9.93 1.18
N ALA A 190 -12.20 -9.95 0.69
CA ALA A 190 -12.96 -11.16 0.45
C ALA A 190 -14.01 -10.96 -0.63
N ASP A 191 -14.41 -12.06 -1.28
CA ASP A 191 -15.54 -12.11 -2.23
C ASP A 191 -16.93 -11.97 -1.57
N PHE A 192 -16.96 -11.52 -0.31
CA PHE A 192 -18.16 -11.26 0.47
C PHE A 192 -18.76 -9.90 0.09
N ASP A 193 -20.02 -9.90 -0.34
CA ASP A 193 -20.77 -8.67 -0.60
C ASP A 193 -21.66 -8.31 0.60
N PRO A 194 -21.35 -7.20 1.32
CA PRO A 194 -22.17 -6.75 2.44
C PRO A 194 -23.50 -6.12 2.01
N SER A 195 -23.71 -5.87 0.72
CA SER A 195 -24.97 -5.33 0.20
C SER A 195 -26.13 -6.28 0.53
N GLY A 196 -27.19 -5.73 1.12
CA GLY A 196 -28.37 -6.48 1.54
C GLY A 196 -28.15 -7.43 2.72
N LYS A 197 -27.00 -7.40 3.39
CA LYS A 197 -26.75 -8.17 4.62
C LYS A 197 -27.19 -7.41 5.85
N SER A 198 -27.67 -8.13 6.85
CA SER A 198 -27.95 -7.53 8.15
C SER A 198 -26.65 -7.14 8.86
N GLU A 199 -26.77 -6.28 9.86
CA GLU A 199 -25.64 -5.91 10.71
C GLU A 199 -25.02 -7.15 11.39
N ALA A 200 -25.86 -8.09 11.84
CA ALA A 200 -25.42 -9.32 12.49
C ALA A 200 -24.65 -10.24 11.53
N GLU A 201 -25.09 -10.35 10.27
CA GLU A 201 -24.38 -11.11 9.24
C GLU A 201 -23.01 -10.53 8.94
N ILE A 202 -22.92 -9.20 8.80
CA ILE A 202 -21.64 -8.50 8.57
C ILE A 202 -20.70 -8.72 9.76
N GLN A 203 -21.21 -8.64 10.99
CA GLN A 203 -20.41 -8.92 12.19
C GLN A 203 -19.92 -10.37 12.22
N ARG A 204 -20.79 -11.36 11.97
CA ARG A 204 -20.41 -12.78 11.93
C ARG A 204 -19.37 -13.05 10.85
N PHE A 205 -19.51 -12.44 9.68
CA PHE A 205 -18.52 -12.53 8.61
C PHE A 205 -17.17 -11.94 9.03
N CYS A 206 -17.16 -10.71 9.57
CA CYS A 206 -15.92 -10.06 10.03
C CYS A 206 -15.22 -10.89 11.11
N GLN A 207 -15.97 -11.48 12.04
CA GLN A 207 -15.41 -12.37 13.06
C GLN A 207 -14.79 -13.64 12.46
N SER A 208 -15.47 -14.28 11.50
CA SER A 208 -14.95 -15.43 10.77
C SER A 208 -13.67 -15.09 10.00
N TYR A 209 -13.69 -14.00 9.23
CA TYR A 209 -12.55 -13.51 8.46
C TYR A 209 -11.33 -13.24 9.36
N MET A 210 -11.53 -12.55 10.49
CA MET A 210 -10.45 -12.22 11.41
C MET A 210 -9.92 -13.45 12.17
N THR A 211 -10.73 -14.50 12.34
CA THR A 211 -10.30 -15.75 12.98
C THR A 211 -9.20 -16.46 12.19
N GLU A 212 -9.11 -16.22 10.87
CA GLU A 212 -7.96 -16.66 10.08
C GLU A 212 -6.90 -15.56 9.92
N LEU A 213 -7.30 -14.32 9.63
CA LEU A 213 -6.36 -13.25 9.34
C LEU A 213 -5.44 -12.90 10.53
N HIS A 214 -5.91 -13.02 11.78
CA HIS A 214 -5.16 -12.57 12.95
C HIS A 214 -3.76 -13.21 13.09
N LYS A 215 -3.55 -14.39 12.51
CA LYS A 215 -2.29 -15.16 12.55
C LYS A 215 -1.18 -14.46 11.77
N TYR A 216 -1.54 -13.59 10.84
CA TYR A 216 -0.64 -13.01 9.85
C TYR A 216 -0.43 -11.50 10.01
N ILE A 217 -1.19 -10.88 10.91
CA ILE A 217 -1.17 -9.43 11.13
C ILE A 217 -0.71 -9.07 12.54
N GLY A 218 -0.15 -7.87 12.68
CA GLY A 218 0.50 -7.48 13.92
C GLY A 218 1.03 -6.04 13.88
N PRO A 219 1.32 -5.43 15.05
CA PRO A 219 1.72 -4.02 15.12
C PRO A 219 3.09 -3.76 14.49
N ASP A 220 3.93 -4.78 14.39
CA ASP A 220 5.25 -4.69 13.76
C ASP A 220 5.33 -5.54 12.47
N VAL A 221 4.19 -6.03 11.98
CA VAL A 221 4.13 -6.99 10.87
C VAL A 221 3.26 -6.48 9.74
N ASP A 222 1.96 -6.30 9.99
CA ASP A 222 0.98 -5.97 8.96
C ASP A 222 -0.20 -5.19 9.56
N HIS A 223 -0.51 -4.04 8.98
CA HIS A 223 -1.58 -3.11 9.34
C HIS A 223 -2.66 -3.07 8.26
N PRO A 224 -3.75 -3.84 8.40
CA PRO A 224 -4.88 -3.71 7.51
C PRO A 224 -5.60 -2.38 7.76
N LEU A 225 -6.00 -1.71 6.67
CA LEU A 225 -6.70 -0.43 6.70
C LEU A 225 -8.14 -0.55 6.17
N MET A 226 -8.91 0.52 6.36
CA MET A 226 -10.20 0.69 5.70
C MET A 226 -10.07 0.66 4.18
N GLY A 227 -11.12 0.21 3.50
CA GLY A 227 -11.19 0.15 2.05
C GLY A 227 -12.63 0.06 1.56
N ALA A 228 -12.82 -0.35 0.32
CA ALA A 228 -14.16 -0.42 -0.27
C ALA A 228 -15.02 -1.45 0.49
N ASN A 229 -16.18 -0.99 0.96
CA ASN A 229 -17.12 -1.73 1.80
C ASN A 229 -16.54 -2.26 3.14
N VAL A 230 -15.40 -1.71 3.57
CA VAL A 230 -14.82 -1.96 4.89
C VAL A 230 -14.62 -0.61 5.58
N GLY A 231 -15.70 -0.11 6.20
CA GLY A 231 -15.72 1.17 6.89
C GLY A 231 -15.48 1.03 8.39
N ALA A 232 -15.84 2.09 9.15
CA ALA A 232 -15.69 2.12 10.60
C ALA A 232 -16.41 0.99 11.33
N ARG A 233 -17.58 0.58 10.83
CA ARG A 233 -18.37 -0.52 11.40
C ARG A 233 -17.65 -1.85 11.25
N GLU A 234 -17.25 -2.22 10.03
CA GLU A 234 -16.55 -3.48 9.75
C GLU A 234 -15.22 -3.52 10.50
N VAL A 235 -14.46 -2.42 10.49
CA VAL A 235 -13.23 -2.28 11.28
C VAL A 235 -13.48 -2.50 12.76
N GLY A 236 -14.59 -2.00 13.31
CA GLY A 236 -14.99 -2.23 14.70
C GLY A 236 -15.16 -3.72 15.01
N TYR A 237 -15.85 -4.47 14.15
CA TYR A 237 -16.04 -5.92 14.32
C TYR A 237 -14.73 -6.69 14.15
N LEU A 238 -13.93 -6.35 13.14
CA LEU A 238 -12.62 -6.96 12.88
C LEU A 238 -11.68 -6.74 14.06
N TYR A 239 -11.58 -5.50 14.56
CA TYR A 239 -10.74 -5.18 15.71
C TYR A 239 -11.23 -5.85 16.99
N GLY A 240 -12.55 -5.87 17.21
CA GLY A 240 -13.15 -6.58 18.34
C GLY A 240 -12.78 -8.06 18.36
N GLN A 241 -12.83 -8.73 17.20
CA GLN A 241 -12.42 -10.12 17.08
C GLN A 241 -10.90 -10.29 17.24
N TYR A 242 -10.10 -9.43 16.62
CA TYR A 242 -8.64 -9.45 16.75
C TYR A 242 -8.23 -9.35 18.22
N LYS A 243 -8.80 -8.39 18.97
CA LYS A 243 -8.53 -8.19 20.40
C LYS A 243 -9.01 -9.36 21.25
N ARG A 244 -10.14 -9.98 20.89
CA ARG A 244 -10.68 -11.14 21.61
C ARG A 244 -9.74 -12.36 21.50
N ILE A 245 -9.17 -12.58 20.32
CA ILE A 245 -8.27 -13.72 20.07
C ILE A 245 -6.87 -13.42 20.60
N ASN A 246 -6.36 -12.20 20.38
CA ASN A 246 -5.02 -11.82 20.80
C ASN A 246 -5.07 -11.14 22.18
N THR A 247 -4.68 -11.88 23.22
CA THR A 247 -4.70 -11.44 24.63
C THR A 247 -3.76 -10.26 24.92
N HIS A 248 -2.87 -9.89 23.99
CA HIS A 248 -1.87 -8.83 24.14
C HIS A 248 -1.86 -7.89 22.92
N VAL A 249 -2.73 -6.88 22.92
CA VAL A 249 -2.50 -5.70 22.06
C VAL A 249 -1.38 -4.90 22.73
N THR A 250 -0.23 -4.78 22.06
CA THR A 250 1.00 -4.28 22.66
C THR A 250 0.84 -2.90 23.34
N LYS A 251 1.62 -2.74 24.41
CA LYS A 251 1.75 -1.52 25.22
C LYS A 251 2.22 -0.34 24.35
N LYS A 252 1.32 0.33 23.61
CA LYS A 252 1.49 1.71 23.06
C LYS A 252 0.34 2.23 22.19
N GLY A 253 -0.86 1.63 22.19
CA GLY A 253 -2.02 2.23 21.51
C GLY A 253 -1.90 2.38 19.99
N GLN A 254 -0.87 1.79 19.36
CA GLN A 254 -0.78 1.64 17.91
C GLN A 254 -1.73 0.51 17.52
N GLY A 255 -3.00 0.87 17.35
CA GLY A 255 -4.07 -0.06 17.06
C GLY A 255 -3.94 -0.61 15.66
N ILE A 256 -3.74 -1.93 15.53
CA ILE A 256 -4.05 -2.67 14.32
C ILE A 256 -5.49 -2.30 13.90
N LEU A 257 -5.71 -2.02 12.62
CA LEU A 257 -6.99 -1.57 12.04
C LEU A 257 -7.43 -0.13 12.39
N TRP A 258 -6.65 0.61 13.19
CA TRP A 258 -6.91 2.05 13.46
C TRP A 258 -5.67 2.94 13.29
N GLY A 259 -4.49 2.36 13.03
CA GLY A 259 -3.23 3.06 12.74
C GLY A 259 -2.74 4.02 13.84
N GLY A 260 -3.42 4.09 14.99
CA GLY A 260 -3.22 5.14 15.99
C GLY A 260 -3.50 6.56 15.50
N HIS A 261 -4.00 6.75 14.28
CA HIS A 261 -4.22 8.06 13.66
C HIS A 261 -5.69 8.47 13.83
N PRO A 262 -6.01 9.75 14.13
CA PRO A 262 -7.39 10.19 14.09
C PRO A 262 -7.99 9.86 12.72
N ALA A 263 -9.18 9.27 12.70
CA ALA A 263 -9.93 9.07 11.47
C ALA A 263 -10.15 10.44 10.82
N TYR A 264 -9.35 10.78 9.82
CA TYR A 264 -9.54 11.94 8.97
C TYR A 264 -10.22 11.46 7.69
N PRO A 265 -11.57 11.30 7.68
CA PRO A 265 -12.29 10.80 6.51
C PRO A 265 -12.03 11.66 5.25
N MET A 266 -11.64 12.92 5.44
CA MET A 266 -11.37 13.87 4.36
C MET A 266 -9.92 13.87 3.86
N ALA A 267 -9.01 13.09 4.44
CA ALA A 267 -7.57 13.18 4.15
C ALA A 267 -7.25 12.96 2.67
N ALA A 268 -7.83 11.93 2.04
CA ALA A 268 -7.62 11.65 0.62
C ALA A 268 -8.11 12.80 -0.27
N GLY A 269 -9.31 13.32 -0.01
CA GLY A 269 -9.87 14.45 -0.75
C GLY A 269 -9.04 15.73 -0.58
N TYR A 270 -8.58 16.00 0.64
CA TYR A 270 -7.69 17.13 0.92
C TYR A 270 -6.35 16.99 0.19
N GLY A 271 -5.76 15.80 0.17
CA GLY A 271 -4.52 15.50 -0.53
C GLY A 271 -4.59 15.78 -2.04
N VAL A 272 -5.70 15.41 -2.69
CA VAL A 272 -5.93 15.72 -4.12
C VAL A 272 -5.94 17.23 -4.37
N VAL A 273 -6.62 18.00 -3.53
CA VAL A 273 -6.68 19.47 -3.64
C VAL A 273 -5.30 20.08 -3.42
N CYS A 274 -4.56 19.63 -2.40
CA CYS A 274 -3.20 20.09 -2.13
C CYS A 274 -2.25 19.79 -3.31
N PHE A 275 -2.31 18.58 -3.86
CA PHE A 275 -1.49 18.19 -5.01
C PHE A 275 -1.82 19.05 -6.24
N ALA A 276 -3.10 19.19 -6.58
CA ALA A 276 -3.54 20.03 -7.69
C ALA A 276 -3.11 21.49 -7.53
N LYS A 277 -3.24 22.04 -6.31
CA LYS A 277 -2.78 23.38 -5.98
C LYS A 277 -1.29 23.56 -6.28
N HIS A 278 -0.43 22.66 -5.81
CA HIS A 278 1.01 22.75 -6.07
C HIS A 278 1.37 22.62 -7.55
N VAL A 279 0.65 21.78 -8.32
CA VAL A 279 0.83 21.67 -9.77
C VAL A 279 0.43 22.97 -10.49
N LEU A 280 -0.60 23.67 -10.03
CA LEU A 280 -1.03 24.95 -10.59
C LEU A 280 -0.02 26.06 -10.25
N GLU A 281 0.45 26.11 -9.00
CA GLU A 281 1.46 27.06 -8.52
C GLU A 281 2.78 26.93 -9.32
N ASP A 282 3.25 25.70 -9.56
CA ASP A 282 4.45 25.42 -10.38
C ASP A 282 4.30 25.90 -11.84
N ARG A 283 3.05 25.99 -12.33
CA ARG A 283 2.70 26.51 -13.65
C ARG A 283 2.34 28.00 -13.65
N GLY A 284 2.44 28.68 -12.51
CA GLY A 284 2.11 30.09 -12.34
C GLY A 284 0.61 30.41 -12.53
N LYS A 285 -0.28 29.47 -12.23
CA LYS A 285 -1.74 29.62 -12.34
C LYS A 285 -2.43 29.71 -10.98
#